data_AF-A0A1Q7PIC1-F1
#
_entry.id   AF-A0A1Q7PIC1-F1
#
_cell.length_a   1.000
_cell.length_b   1.000
_cell.length_c   1.000
_cell.angle_alpha   90.00
_cell.angle_beta   90.00
_cell.angle_gamma   90.00
#
_symmetry.space_group_name_H-M   'P 1'
#
loop_
_entity.id
_entity.type
_entity.pdbx_description
1 polymer ?
#
loop_
_entity_poly.entity_id
_entity_poly.type
_entity_poly.pdbx_seq_one_letter_code
_entity_poly.pdbx_strand_id
1 'polypeptide(L)'
;MTEMVGKKEVEIDQKVAGVDKRLTDENQRVDQKVEGVDTRLKTAEGTLTQTSETARSARERADGAYTKADETNSRLTRLWSNRNVRKEAETYQILFGFDKWDLNDAGQTTLALLVKEMRENQKLTVDLQGYADPVGTYAYNVALSQRRVESVRRFLVEKGIELPRIHLVGLGPIAEKGTANKDKRRVTVKMMVPQED
;
A
#
# COMPACT_ATOMS: atom_id res chain seq x y z
N MET A 1 -54.51 19.92 82.15
CA MET A 1 -54.12 19.02 81.03
C MET A 1 -54.62 19.55 79.68
N THR A 2 -55.88 19.98 79.57
CA THR A 2 -56.53 20.40 78.31
C THR A 2 -55.85 21.60 77.61
N GLU A 3 -55.35 22.58 78.38
CA GLU A 3 -54.72 23.80 77.82
C GLU A 3 -53.31 23.57 77.24
N MET A 4 -52.54 22.63 77.81
CA MET A 4 -51.23 22.23 77.26
C MET A 4 -51.35 21.39 76.00
N VAL A 5 -52.44 20.60 75.87
CA VAL A 5 -52.73 19.81 74.67
C VAL A 5 -53.08 20.73 73.50
N GLY A 6 -53.96 21.71 73.72
CA GLY A 6 -54.30 22.69 72.67
C GLY A 6 -53.13 23.56 72.20
N LYS A 7 -52.20 23.95 73.09
CA LYS A 7 -50.97 24.66 72.68
C LYS A 7 -50.03 23.80 71.84
N LYS A 8 -49.90 22.50 72.16
CA LYS A 8 -49.10 21.56 71.37
C LYS A 8 -49.73 21.27 70.02
N GLU A 9 -51.05 21.16 69.92
CA GLU A 9 -51.78 21.03 68.65
C GLU A 9 -51.50 22.21 67.72
N VAL A 10 -51.63 23.44 68.21
CA VAL A 10 -51.36 24.65 67.42
C VAL A 10 -49.90 24.73 66.95
N GLU A 11 -48.95 24.32 67.78
CA GLU A 11 -47.53 24.29 67.40
C GLU A 11 -47.22 23.21 66.35
N ILE A 12 -47.90 22.05 66.44
CA ILE A 12 -47.81 20.98 65.45
C ILE A 12 -48.40 21.44 64.12
N ASP A 13 -49.59 22.06 64.12
CA ASP A 13 -50.24 22.56 62.92
C ASP A 13 -49.41 23.64 62.21
N GLN A 14 -48.78 24.54 62.98
CA GLN A 14 -47.85 25.54 62.43
C GLN A 14 -46.61 24.89 61.79
N LYS A 15 -46.07 23.83 62.40
CA LYS A 15 -44.93 23.08 61.84
C LYS A 15 -45.34 22.31 60.59
N VAL A 16 -46.50 21.66 60.59
CA VAL A 16 -47.05 20.92 59.43
C VAL A 16 -47.29 21.88 58.27
N ALA A 17 -47.95 23.03 58.50
CA ALA A 17 -48.14 24.05 57.49
C ALA A 17 -46.80 24.61 56.96
N GLY A 18 -45.80 24.76 57.82
CA GLY A 18 -44.44 25.17 57.42
C GLY A 18 -43.73 24.12 56.56
N VAL A 19 -43.92 22.83 56.85
CA VAL A 19 -43.40 21.71 56.05
C VAL A 19 -44.11 21.64 54.70
N ASP A 20 -45.43 21.75 54.64
CA ASP A 20 -46.20 21.75 53.40
C ASP A 20 -45.78 22.88 52.47
N LYS A 21 -45.57 24.08 53.02
CA LYS A 21 -45.07 25.22 52.23
C LYS A 21 -43.69 24.94 51.64
N ARG A 22 -42.76 24.39 52.43
CA ARG A 22 -41.42 24.01 51.95
C ARG A 22 -41.48 22.93 50.88
N LEU A 23 -42.32 21.91 51.07
CA LEU A 23 -42.54 20.85 50.09
C LEU A 23 -43.08 21.42 48.77
N THR A 24 -43.98 22.40 48.83
CA THR A 24 -44.55 23.04 47.64
C THR A 24 -43.49 23.85 46.89
N ASP A 25 -42.72 24.67 47.61
CA ASP A 25 -41.62 25.46 47.04
C ASP A 25 -40.52 24.56 46.43
N GLU A 26 -40.21 23.44 47.08
CA GLU A 26 -39.23 22.46 46.60
C GLU A 26 -39.71 21.70 45.37
N ASN A 27 -40.96 21.24 45.34
CA ASN A 27 -41.57 20.62 44.16
C ASN A 27 -41.56 21.59 42.95
N GLN A 28 -41.94 22.85 43.14
CA GLN A 28 -41.88 23.85 42.07
C GLN A 28 -40.45 24.07 41.53
N ARG A 29 -39.44 24.05 42.40
CA ARG A 29 -38.03 24.14 41.98
C ARG A 29 -37.57 22.89 41.21
N VAL A 30 -38.04 21.71 41.61
CA VAL A 30 -37.75 20.45 40.92
C VAL A 30 -38.37 20.49 39.52
N ASP A 31 -39.62 20.90 39.39
CA ASP A 31 -40.31 21.01 38.10
C ASP A 31 -39.57 21.93 37.13
N GLN A 32 -39.19 23.13 37.59
CA GLN A 32 -38.38 24.07 36.80
C GLN A 32 -37.05 23.48 36.34
N LYS A 33 -36.39 22.69 37.19
CA LYS A 33 -35.14 22.00 36.82
C LYS A 33 -35.39 20.90 35.80
N VAL A 34 -36.46 20.11 35.96
CA VAL A 34 -36.83 19.02 35.04
C VAL A 34 -37.13 19.59 33.65
N GLU A 35 -37.88 20.68 33.55
CA GLU A 35 -38.12 21.38 32.28
C GLU A 35 -36.82 21.91 31.65
N GLY A 36 -35.93 22.47 32.48
CA GLY A 36 -34.61 22.91 32.05
C GLY A 36 -33.71 21.77 31.56
N VAL A 37 -33.86 20.56 32.10
CA VAL A 37 -33.16 19.36 31.64
C VAL A 37 -33.77 18.83 30.35
N ASP A 38 -35.09 18.79 30.23
CA ASP A 38 -35.79 18.31 29.02
C ASP A 38 -35.47 19.17 27.79
N THR A 39 -35.44 20.50 27.96
CA THR A 39 -35.05 21.43 26.88
C THR A 39 -33.60 21.24 26.42
N ARG A 40 -32.67 21.02 27.37
CA ARG A 40 -31.26 20.73 27.05
C ARG A 40 -31.11 19.36 26.39
N LEU A 41 -31.87 18.36 26.84
CA LEU A 41 -31.84 17.01 26.28
C LEU A 41 -32.32 17.03 24.82
N LYS A 42 -33.46 17.67 24.53
CA LYS A 42 -33.95 17.87 23.16
C LYS A 42 -32.95 18.57 22.26
N THR A 43 -32.30 19.61 22.77
CA THR A 43 -31.25 20.33 22.03
C THR A 43 -30.05 19.42 21.76
N ALA A 44 -29.58 18.70 22.78
CA ALA A 44 -28.47 17.77 22.66
C ALA A 44 -28.77 16.65 21.65
N GLU A 45 -29.95 16.04 21.72
CA GLU A 45 -30.42 15.02 20.77
C GLU A 45 -30.48 15.55 19.33
N GLY A 46 -30.97 16.77 19.14
CA GLY A 46 -30.96 17.45 17.84
C GLY A 46 -29.55 17.65 17.30
N THR A 47 -28.63 18.15 18.12
CA THR A 47 -27.23 18.35 17.71
C THR A 47 -26.49 17.03 17.44
N LEU A 48 -26.78 15.97 18.20
CA LEU A 48 -26.20 14.64 17.99
C LEU A 48 -26.68 14.03 16.68
N THR A 49 -27.97 14.17 16.38
CA THR A 49 -28.55 13.69 15.11
C THR A 49 -27.89 14.40 13.92
N GLN A 50 -27.80 15.73 13.97
CA GLN A 50 -27.15 16.53 12.93
C GLN A 50 -25.65 16.20 12.79
N THR A 51 -24.94 15.98 13.90
CA THR A 51 -23.52 15.60 13.89
C THR A 51 -23.32 14.21 13.31
N SER A 52 -24.22 13.27 13.62
CA SER A 52 -24.21 11.92 13.05
C SER A 52 -24.42 11.94 11.54
N GLU A 53 -25.39 12.73 11.05
CA GLU A 53 -25.66 12.89 9.62
C GLU A 53 -24.50 13.54 8.87
N THR A 54 -23.92 14.61 9.43
CA THR A 54 -22.76 15.27 8.82
C THR A 54 -21.54 14.35 8.80
N ALA A 55 -21.25 13.63 9.89
CA ALA A 55 -20.18 12.63 9.95
C ALA A 55 -20.37 11.50 8.94
N ARG A 56 -21.61 11.00 8.79
CA ARG A 56 -21.95 10.00 7.78
C ARG A 56 -21.70 10.51 6.36
N SER A 57 -22.19 11.71 6.04
CA SER A 57 -21.98 12.29 4.70
C SER A 57 -20.49 12.57 4.41
N ALA A 58 -19.72 12.97 5.42
CA ALA A 58 -18.28 13.18 5.29
C ALA A 58 -17.56 11.86 5.01
N ARG A 59 -17.96 10.78 5.68
CA ARG A 59 -17.43 9.43 5.45
C ARG A 59 -17.75 8.93 4.05
N GLU A 60 -19.00 9.05 3.60
CA GLU A 60 -19.41 8.64 2.26
C GLU A 60 -18.65 9.41 1.16
N ARG A 61 -18.41 10.72 1.34
CA ARG A 61 -17.56 11.51 0.43
C ARG A 61 -16.11 11.06 0.45
N ALA A 62 -15.56 10.74 1.62
CA ALA A 62 -14.19 10.24 1.75
C ALA A 62 -14.03 8.89 1.05
N ASP A 63 -14.93 7.94 1.32
CA ASP A 63 -14.94 6.62 0.70
C ASP A 63 -15.05 6.74 -0.83
N GLY A 64 -15.96 7.60 -1.33
CA GLY A 64 -16.09 7.88 -2.76
C GLY A 64 -14.86 8.54 -3.40
N ALA A 65 -14.12 9.35 -2.64
CA ALA A 65 -12.87 9.94 -3.12
C ALA A 65 -11.76 8.88 -3.22
N TYR A 66 -11.67 7.97 -2.25
CA TYR A 66 -10.70 6.87 -2.27
C TYR A 66 -10.96 5.91 -3.44
N THR A 67 -12.21 5.50 -3.68
CA THR A 67 -12.53 4.61 -4.81
C THR A 67 -12.20 5.25 -6.15
N LYS A 68 -12.56 6.53 -6.34
CA LYS A 68 -12.24 7.27 -7.58
C LYS A 68 -10.73 7.43 -7.79
N ALA A 69 -9.97 7.65 -6.71
CA ALA A 69 -8.51 7.73 -6.78
C ALA A 69 -7.90 6.39 -7.19
N ASP A 70 -8.36 5.28 -6.60
CA ASP A 70 -7.89 3.94 -6.95
C ASP A 70 -8.24 3.53 -8.39
N GLU A 71 -9.45 3.83 -8.85
CA GLU A 71 -9.86 3.64 -10.24
C GLU A 71 -8.98 4.44 -11.20
N THR A 72 -8.65 5.68 -10.84
CA THR A 72 -7.78 6.55 -11.64
C THR A 72 -6.37 5.99 -11.68
N ASN A 73 -5.82 5.56 -10.55
CA ASN A 73 -4.50 4.92 -10.48
C ASN A 73 -4.45 3.62 -11.29
N SER A 74 -5.49 2.78 -11.19
CA SER A 74 -5.65 1.56 -11.96
C SER A 74 -5.78 1.82 -13.46
N ARG A 75 -6.45 2.91 -13.86
CA ARG A 75 -6.56 3.34 -15.25
C ARG A 75 -5.22 3.86 -15.78
N LEU A 76 -4.52 4.70 -15.02
CA LEU A 76 -3.19 5.21 -15.36
C LEU A 76 -2.20 4.05 -15.54
N THR A 77 -2.19 3.11 -14.60
CA THR A 77 -1.37 1.91 -14.68
C THR A 77 -1.65 1.13 -15.97
N ARG A 78 -2.92 0.88 -16.32
CA ARG A 78 -3.28 0.20 -17.58
C ARG A 78 -2.84 0.96 -18.83
N LEU A 79 -3.03 2.28 -18.86
CA LEU A 79 -2.64 3.12 -19.99
C LEU A 79 -1.12 3.14 -20.19
N TRP A 80 -0.36 3.16 -19.11
CA TRP A 80 1.10 3.11 -19.18
C TRP A 80 1.62 1.72 -19.53
N SER A 81 1.02 0.67 -18.96
CA SER A 81 1.36 -0.72 -19.29
C SER A 81 1.11 -1.03 -20.76
N ASN A 82 0.04 -0.52 -21.37
CA ASN A 82 -0.30 -0.81 -22.77
C ASN A 82 0.55 -0.03 -23.79
N ARG A 83 1.00 1.20 -23.46
CA ARG A 83 1.72 2.06 -24.42
C ARG A 83 3.16 1.63 -24.69
N ASN A 84 3.78 0.89 -23.76
CA ASN A 84 5.15 0.42 -23.86
C ASN A 84 5.25 -1.11 -23.75
N VAL A 85 4.22 -1.86 -24.18
CA VAL A 85 4.32 -3.32 -24.26
C VAL A 85 5.36 -3.63 -25.33
N ARG A 86 6.50 -4.16 -24.88
CA ARG A 86 7.46 -4.79 -25.79
C ARG A 86 7.11 -6.27 -25.83
N LYS A 87 7.03 -6.84 -27.02
CA LYS A 87 6.81 -8.28 -27.19
C LYS A 87 8.15 -9.00 -27.13
N GLU A 88 8.21 -10.09 -26.38
CA GLU A 88 9.36 -11.00 -26.37
C GLU A 88 9.45 -11.69 -27.74
N ALA A 89 10.56 -11.49 -28.44
CA ALA A 89 10.84 -12.15 -29.72
C ALA A 89 11.61 -13.45 -29.46
N GLU A 90 12.74 -13.34 -28.78
CA GLU A 90 13.66 -14.45 -28.56
C GLU A 90 14.29 -14.38 -27.18
N THR A 91 14.67 -15.53 -26.64
CA THR A 91 15.32 -15.63 -25.33
C THR A 91 16.57 -16.50 -25.40
N TYR A 92 17.68 -15.94 -24.88
CA TYR A 92 18.98 -16.58 -24.79
C TYR A 92 19.37 -16.82 -23.34
N GLN A 93 20.19 -17.84 -23.09
CA GLN A 93 20.73 -18.11 -21.75
C GLN A 93 22.25 -18.13 -21.79
N ILE A 94 22.87 -17.30 -20.96
CA ILE A 94 24.31 -17.22 -20.80
C ILE A 94 24.67 -17.85 -19.46
N LEU A 95 25.46 -18.94 -19.48
CA LEU A 95 25.83 -19.67 -18.28
C LEU A 95 27.14 -19.16 -17.67
N PHE A 96 27.21 -19.17 -16.34
CA PHE A 96 28.36 -18.73 -15.57
C PHE A 96 28.91 -19.83 -14.65
N GLY A 97 30.21 -19.73 -14.38
CA GLY A 97 30.89 -20.56 -13.38
C GLY A 97 30.43 -20.27 -11.95
N PHE A 98 30.77 -21.17 -11.03
CA PHE A 98 30.59 -20.94 -9.60
C PHE A 98 31.38 -19.69 -9.19
N ASP A 99 30.72 -18.79 -8.46
CA ASP A 99 31.32 -17.54 -7.98
C ASP A 99 31.98 -16.65 -9.05
N LYS A 100 31.57 -16.82 -10.32
CA LYS A 100 32.10 -16.06 -11.45
C LYS A 100 31.05 -15.18 -12.09
N TRP A 101 31.51 -14.04 -12.60
CA TRP A 101 30.73 -13.11 -13.43
C TRP A 101 31.40 -12.82 -14.79
N ASP A 102 32.56 -13.41 -15.06
CA ASP A 102 33.22 -13.28 -16.36
C ASP A 102 32.51 -14.13 -17.42
N LEU A 103 32.41 -13.57 -18.64
CA LEU A 103 31.84 -14.26 -19.79
C LEU A 103 32.81 -15.31 -20.32
N ASN A 104 32.35 -16.56 -20.43
CA ASN A 104 33.06 -17.61 -21.14
C ASN A 104 32.91 -17.46 -22.66
N ASP A 105 33.72 -18.21 -23.41
CA ASP A 105 33.75 -18.14 -24.89
C ASP A 105 32.39 -18.48 -25.52
N ALA A 106 31.67 -19.44 -24.94
CA ALA A 106 30.32 -19.79 -25.38
C ALA A 106 29.36 -18.60 -25.22
N GLY A 107 29.39 -17.93 -24.07
CA GLY A 107 28.58 -16.75 -23.80
C GLY A 107 28.93 -15.58 -24.71
N GLN A 108 30.22 -15.34 -24.95
CA GLN A 108 30.67 -14.31 -25.90
C GLN A 108 30.20 -14.62 -27.33
N THR A 109 30.21 -15.89 -27.74
CA THR A 109 29.71 -16.33 -29.06
C THR A 109 28.21 -16.09 -29.20
N THR A 110 27.41 -16.46 -28.20
CA THR A 110 25.96 -16.19 -28.19
C THR A 110 25.68 -14.69 -28.23
N LEU A 111 26.40 -13.89 -27.43
CA LEU A 111 26.22 -12.44 -27.41
C LEU A 111 26.65 -11.77 -28.73
N ALA A 112 27.64 -12.32 -29.44
CA ALA A 112 28.04 -11.81 -30.75
C ALA A 112 26.93 -11.99 -31.81
N LEU A 113 26.18 -13.09 -31.77
CA LEU A 113 25.00 -13.29 -32.62
C LEU A 113 23.91 -12.27 -32.29
N LEU A 114 23.59 -12.09 -31.00
CA LEU A 114 22.64 -11.09 -30.54
C LEU A 114 23.02 -9.67 -30.98
N VAL A 115 24.30 -9.31 -30.89
CA VAL A 115 24.79 -8.00 -31.35
C VAL A 115 24.53 -7.79 -32.84
N LYS A 116 24.71 -8.83 -33.67
CA LYS A 116 24.44 -8.75 -35.11
C LYS A 116 22.97 -8.41 -35.35
N GLU A 117 22.05 -9.13 -34.72
CA GLU A 117 20.60 -8.90 -34.85
C GLU A 117 20.18 -7.51 -34.33
N MET A 118 20.71 -7.08 -33.19
CA MET A 118 20.43 -5.74 -32.64
C MET A 118 20.96 -4.60 -33.51
N ARG A 119 21.99 -4.84 -34.32
CA ARG A 119 22.51 -3.87 -35.29
C ARG A 119 21.66 -3.82 -36.55
N GLU A 120 21.17 -4.98 -37.01
CA GLU A 120 20.27 -5.08 -38.16
C GLU A 120 18.90 -4.44 -37.87
N ASN A 121 18.44 -4.50 -36.61
CA ASN A 121 17.19 -3.87 -36.18
C ASN A 121 17.40 -2.94 -34.98
N GLN A 122 17.45 -1.63 -35.26
CA GLN A 122 17.66 -0.59 -34.26
C GLN A 122 16.49 -0.41 -33.27
N LYS A 123 15.29 -0.92 -33.60
CA LYS A 123 14.13 -0.87 -32.70
C LYS A 123 14.19 -1.91 -31.58
N LEU A 124 15.02 -2.95 -31.71
CA LEU A 124 15.16 -3.99 -30.70
C LEU A 124 15.74 -3.43 -29.41
N THR A 125 15.22 -3.91 -28.29
CA THR A 125 15.81 -3.70 -26.97
C THR A 125 16.04 -5.06 -26.31
N VAL A 126 16.88 -5.11 -25.28
CA VAL A 126 17.15 -6.35 -24.54
C VAL A 126 16.91 -6.15 -23.05
N ASP A 127 16.32 -7.16 -22.44
CA ASP A 127 16.13 -7.24 -20.99
C ASP A 127 16.99 -8.38 -20.43
N LEU A 128 17.93 -8.02 -19.56
CA LEU A 128 18.89 -8.93 -18.94
C LEU A 128 18.43 -9.28 -17.52
N GLN A 129 18.19 -10.55 -17.26
CA GLN A 129 17.78 -11.05 -15.95
C GLN A 129 18.85 -11.98 -15.40
N GLY A 130 19.50 -11.55 -14.31
CA GLY A 130 20.60 -12.26 -13.68
C GLY A 130 20.12 -13.18 -12.57
N TYR A 131 20.65 -14.40 -12.54
CA TYR A 131 20.37 -15.38 -11.50
C TYR A 131 21.67 -15.94 -10.90
N ALA A 132 21.58 -16.31 -9.63
CA ALA A 132 22.61 -17.03 -8.90
C ALA A 132 22.10 -18.37 -8.36
N ASP A 133 23.01 -19.26 -7.98
CA ASP A 133 22.64 -20.47 -7.28
C ASP A 133 22.23 -20.15 -5.82
N PRO A 134 21.42 -21.01 -5.18
CA PRO A 134 20.86 -20.71 -3.85
C PRO A 134 21.86 -20.94 -2.71
N VAL A 135 23.14 -21.16 -3.01
CA VAL A 135 24.19 -21.39 -2.03
C VAL A 135 24.76 -20.05 -1.59
N GLY A 136 24.87 -19.83 -0.28
CA GLY A 136 25.33 -18.56 0.29
C GLY A 136 24.18 -17.65 0.73
N THR A 137 24.50 -16.39 1.05
CA THR A 137 23.48 -15.44 1.53
C THR A 137 22.67 -14.85 0.37
N TYR A 138 21.40 -14.51 0.63
CA TYR A 138 20.55 -13.90 -0.38
C TYR A 138 21.16 -12.59 -0.93
N ALA A 139 21.62 -11.70 -0.04
CA ALA A 139 22.25 -10.43 -0.41
C ALA A 139 23.50 -10.63 -1.29
N TYR A 140 24.33 -11.63 -0.98
CA TYR A 140 25.48 -11.98 -1.81
C TYR A 140 25.05 -12.40 -3.21
N ASN A 141 24.06 -13.29 -3.30
CA ASN A 141 23.58 -13.84 -4.56
C ASN A 141 22.89 -12.78 -5.43
N VAL A 142 22.18 -11.82 -4.83
CA VAL A 142 21.67 -10.63 -5.55
C VAL A 142 22.84 -9.84 -6.13
N ALA A 143 23.85 -9.49 -5.34
CA ALA A 143 25.02 -8.74 -5.82
C ALA A 143 25.79 -9.50 -6.92
N LEU A 144 25.97 -10.82 -6.79
CA LEU A 144 26.62 -11.64 -7.81
C LEU A 144 25.82 -11.70 -9.11
N SER A 145 24.50 -11.88 -9.01
CA SER A 145 23.62 -11.87 -10.18
C SER A 145 23.62 -10.50 -10.90
N GLN A 146 23.74 -9.41 -10.14
CA GLN A 146 23.88 -8.06 -10.67
C GLN A 146 25.21 -7.88 -11.43
N ARG A 147 26.32 -8.38 -10.88
CA ARG A 147 27.63 -8.35 -11.57
C ARG A 147 27.64 -9.14 -12.89
N ARG A 148 26.86 -10.22 -12.98
CA ARG A 148 26.72 -11.02 -14.20
C ARG A 148 25.99 -10.27 -15.31
N VAL A 149 24.84 -9.67 -15.02
CA VAL A 149 24.12 -8.85 -16.02
C VAL A 149 24.93 -7.63 -16.43
N GLU A 150 25.70 -7.07 -15.51
CA GLU A 150 26.60 -5.95 -15.80
C GLU A 150 27.73 -6.35 -16.76
N SER A 151 28.28 -7.57 -16.62
CA SER A 151 29.29 -8.08 -17.54
C SER A 151 28.74 -8.32 -18.95
N VAL A 152 27.48 -8.77 -19.05
CA VAL A 152 26.76 -8.87 -20.33
C VAL A 152 26.51 -7.47 -20.92
N ARG A 153 26.03 -6.51 -20.11
CA ARG A 153 25.83 -5.11 -20.56
C ARG A 153 27.12 -4.53 -21.11
N ARG A 154 28.22 -4.65 -20.37
CA ARG A 154 29.53 -4.14 -20.79
C ARG A 154 29.94 -4.70 -22.15
N PHE A 155 29.81 -6.01 -22.36
CA PHE A 155 30.10 -6.64 -23.65
C PHE A 155 29.25 -6.04 -24.78
N LEU A 156 27.93 -5.89 -24.58
CA LEU A 156 27.05 -5.31 -25.60
C LEU A 156 27.41 -3.86 -25.94
N VAL A 157 27.73 -3.04 -24.93
CA VAL A 157 28.14 -1.65 -25.09
C VAL A 157 29.49 -1.53 -25.80
N GLU A 158 30.46 -2.37 -25.45
CA GLU A 158 31.77 -2.45 -26.16
C GLU A 158 31.60 -2.85 -27.62
N LYS A 159 30.56 -3.62 -27.95
CA LYS A 159 30.15 -3.93 -29.32
C LYS A 159 29.23 -2.87 -29.93
N GLY A 160 29.08 -1.70 -29.33
CA GLY A 160 28.40 -0.54 -29.90
C GLY A 160 26.88 -0.57 -29.79
N ILE A 161 26.30 -1.38 -28.90
CA ILE A 161 24.87 -1.28 -28.57
C ILE A 161 24.66 -0.14 -27.58
N GLU A 162 23.73 0.76 -27.87
CA GLU A 162 23.45 1.94 -27.05
C GLU A 162 22.83 1.55 -25.69
N LEU A 163 23.26 2.23 -24.63
CA LEU A 163 22.78 2.00 -23.26
C LEU A 163 21.25 2.04 -23.09
N PRO A 164 20.50 2.97 -23.71
CA PRO A 164 19.04 3.01 -23.58
C PRO A 164 18.33 1.76 -24.12
N ARG A 165 19.01 0.94 -24.93
CA ARG A 165 18.45 -0.30 -25.49
C ARG A 165 18.67 -1.53 -24.59
N ILE A 166 19.39 -1.37 -23.48
CA ILE A 166 19.78 -2.46 -22.58
C ILE A 166 19.20 -2.21 -21.18
N HIS A 167 18.23 -3.03 -20.79
CA HIS A 167 17.67 -3.03 -19.44
C HIS A 167 18.21 -4.23 -18.67
N LEU A 168 18.49 -4.07 -17.38
CA LEU A 168 19.03 -5.17 -16.58
C LEU A 168 18.53 -5.18 -15.14
N VAL A 169 18.50 -6.38 -14.57
CA VAL A 169 18.19 -6.61 -13.16
C VAL A 169 18.87 -7.89 -12.66
N GLY A 170 19.58 -7.79 -11.53
CA GLY A 170 20.02 -8.95 -10.76
C GLY A 170 18.93 -9.41 -9.80
N LEU A 171 18.41 -10.62 -10.00
CA LEU A 171 17.30 -11.19 -9.22
C LEU A 171 17.77 -12.07 -8.05
N GLY A 172 19.06 -12.36 -7.98
CA GLY A 172 19.61 -13.27 -6.98
C GLY A 172 19.22 -14.73 -7.23
N PRO A 173 19.03 -15.53 -6.18
CA PRO A 173 18.71 -16.94 -6.33
C PRO A 173 17.22 -17.14 -6.62
N ILE A 174 16.89 -18.09 -7.50
CA ILE A 174 15.49 -18.44 -7.84
C ILE A 174 14.71 -18.95 -6.61
N ALA A 175 15.42 -19.53 -5.64
CA ALA A 175 14.89 -19.95 -4.35
C ALA A 175 15.85 -19.53 -3.24
N GLU A 176 15.33 -19.12 -2.08
CA GLU A 176 16.16 -18.65 -0.95
C GLU A 176 17.10 -19.71 -0.38
N LYS A 177 16.74 -20.99 -0.52
CA LYS A 177 17.53 -22.14 -0.06
C LYS A 177 17.53 -23.24 -1.10
N GLY A 178 18.65 -23.95 -1.20
CA GLY A 178 18.77 -25.10 -2.09
C GLY A 178 20.22 -25.55 -2.24
N THR A 179 20.41 -26.58 -3.05
CA THR A 179 21.74 -27.11 -3.39
C THR A 179 22.34 -26.37 -4.58
N ALA A 180 23.67 -26.48 -4.72
CA ALA A 180 24.39 -25.95 -5.86
C ALA A 180 23.80 -26.49 -7.17
N ASN A 181 23.45 -25.59 -8.08
CA ASN A 181 22.91 -25.95 -9.38
C ASN A 181 23.52 -25.04 -10.46
N LYS A 182 24.29 -25.64 -11.36
CA LYS A 182 25.01 -24.93 -12.42
C LYS A 182 24.06 -24.22 -13.40
N ASP A 183 22.88 -24.79 -13.64
CA ASP A 183 21.91 -24.28 -14.63
C ASP A 183 21.19 -23.02 -14.10
N LYS A 184 21.23 -22.78 -12.78
CA LYS A 184 20.71 -21.56 -12.14
C LYS A 184 21.70 -20.39 -12.20
N ARG A 185 22.97 -20.64 -12.50
CA ARG A 185 24.01 -19.61 -12.60
C ARG A 185 23.99 -19.04 -14.02
N ARG A 186 23.01 -18.19 -14.30
CA ARG A 186 22.77 -17.72 -15.66
C ARG A 186 22.33 -16.27 -15.74
N VAL A 187 22.50 -15.68 -16.91
CA VAL A 187 21.78 -14.50 -17.34
C VAL A 187 20.82 -14.92 -18.46
N THR A 188 19.55 -14.63 -18.28
CA THR A 188 18.54 -14.74 -19.33
C THR A 188 18.52 -13.41 -20.09
N VAL A 189 18.71 -13.46 -21.40
CA VAL A 189 18.67 -12.30 -22.27
C VAL A 189 17.41 -12.39 -23.12
N LYS A 190 16.46 -11.50 -22.86
CA LYS A 190 15.20 -11.43 -23.61
C LYS A 190 15.29 -10.34 -24.63
N MET A 191 15.07 -10.69 -25.89
CA MET A 191 14.97 -9.73 -26.96
C MET A 191 13.53 -9.22 -27.05
N MET A 192 13.40 -7.91 -27.06
CA MET A 192 12.14 -7.21 -26.94
C MET A 192 11.93 -6.33 -28.16
N VAL A 193 10.87 -6.59 -28.91
CA VAL A 193 10.44 -5.79 -30.07
C VAL A 193 9.35 -4.83 -29.60
N PRO A 194 9.39 -3.54 -30.01
CA PRO A 194 8.26 -2.64 -29.76
C PRO A 194 7.01 -3.23 -30.40
N GLN A 195 5.91 -3.35 -29.65
CA GLN A 195 4.64 -3.70 -30.25
C GLN A 195 4.17 -2.50 -31.09
N GLU A 196 4.15 -2.67 -32.42
CA GLU A 196 3.48 -1.71 -33.31
C GLU A 196 1.97 -1.97 -33.24
N ASP A 197 1.18 -0.90 -33.21
CA ASP A 197 -0.29 -0.93 -33.24
C ASP A 197 -0.83 -1.49 -34.56
#